data_AF-A0A8C9ZX33-F1
#
_entry.id   AF-A0A8C9ZX33-F1
#
_cell.length_a   1.000
_cell.length_b   1.000
_cell.length_c   1.000
_cell.angle_alpha   90.00
_cell.angle_beta   90.00
_cell.angle_gamma   90.00
#
_symmetry.space_group_name_H-M   'P 1'
#
loop_
_entity.id
_entity.type
_entity.pdbx_description
1 polymer ?
#
loop_
_entity_poly.entity_id
_entity_poly.type
_entity_poly.pdbx_seq_one_letter_code
_entity_poly.pdbx_strand_id
1 'polypeptide(L)'
;MMDKDQTGVWLLHSTPKFPFERDQNKKNFYPPSGVANAQTFICVTFNYDQFKQIGQHLLNIAAFPFDHHIPPDFHKELINVTEKDLNKSRPGEGIQELTSAGRTSFRSIAKKLYKEEERPQQGINDGDLYLTIAETYKTDVRVQTWPCQQDKPYCEQNQPQVINIKSVKANLGNGEVKWTAGVDHSKWCVAKDNNNHLICIADVNRALSQYKRPGGGLCFVHQQVSELFKGVIDQTEDCSSKLPRVSDPDCDPDAGSLSDGINKPLPLSPLLFGSLCALVYHFQMIIN
;
A
#
# COMPACT_ATOMS: atom_id res chain seq x y z
N MET A 1 -15.18 9.57 -3.77
CA MET A 1 -15.96 10.81 -3.63
C MET A 1 -15.02 11.98 -3.78
N MET A 2 -15.38 12.81 -4.75
CA MET A 2 -14.65 13.98 -5.15
C MET A 2 -15.71 14.96 -5.62
N ASP A 3 -15.67 16.16 -5.09
CA ASP A 3 -16.42 17.30 -5.56
C ASP A 3 -15.45 18.20 -6.33
N LYS A 4 -15.79 18.49 -7.59
CA LYS A 4 -14.95 19.25 -8.52
C LYS A 4 -14.64 20.65 -8.01
N ASP A 5 -15.57 21.25 -7.29
CA ASP A 5 -15.45 22.62 -6.81
C ASP A 5 -14.89 22.70 -5.39
N GLN A 6 -14.57 21.56 -4.78
CA GLN A 6 -14.08 21.47 -3.41
C GLN A 6 -12.91 20.50 -3.29
N THR A 7 -13.19 19.32 -2.75
CA THR A 7 -12.20 18.36 -2.30
C THR A 7 -12.63 16.95 -2.70
N GLY A 8 -11.67 16.05 -2.72
CA GLY A 8 -11.91 14.63 -2.80
C GLY A 8 -11.06 13.89 -1.78
N VAL A 9 -11.44 12.64 -1.53
CA VAL A 9 -10.67 11.75 -0.67
C VAL A 9 -10.00 10.69 -1.52
N TRP A 10 -8.71 10.50 -1.27
CA TRP A 10 -7.96 9.34 -1.74
C TRP A 10 -7.75 8.37 -0.58
N LEU A 11 -8.29 7.16 -0.74
CA LEU A 11 -8.12 6.04 0.18
C LEU A 11 -7.15 5.03 -0.43
N LEU A 12 -6.06 4.73 0.26
CA LEU A 12 -5.11 3.67 -0.09
C LEU A 12 -5.16 2.61 1.01
N HIS A 13 -5.17 1.33 0.61
CA HIS A 13 -5.27 0.21 1.56
C HIS A 13 -4.67 -1.08 1.02
N SER A 14 -4.50 -2.06 1.91
CA SER A 14 -4.01 -3.41 1.57
C SER A 14 -5.08 -4.51 1.57
N THR A 15 -6.33 -4.19 1.96
CA THR A 15 -7.41 -5.18 2.13
C THR A 15 -7.91 -5.77 0.81
N PRO A 16 -7.77 -7.09 0.57
CA PRO A 16 -8.26 -7.72 -0.66
C PRO A 16 -9.80 -7.71 -0.73
N LYS A 17 -10.33 -7.54 -1.95
CA LYS A 17 -11.79 -7.52 -2.24
C LYS A 17 -12.55 -6.44 -1.46
N PHE A 18 -11.87 -5.34 -1.13
CA PHE A 18 -12.51 -4.17 -0.53
C PHE A 18 -12.84 -3.13 -1.63
N PRO A 19 -14.02 -2.49 -1.58
CA PRO A 19 -15.17 -2.86 -0.76
C PRO A 19 -15.80 -4.17 -1.28
N PHE A 20 -16.41 -4.96 -0.38
CA PHE A 20 -16.94 -6.28 -0.76
C PHE A 20 -18.25 -6.17 -1.53
N GLU A 21 -19.24 -5.50 -0.96
CA GLU A 21 -20.50 -5.17 -1.63
C GLU A 21 -20.80 -3.67 -1.52
N ARG A 22 -21.43 -3.15 -2.57
CA ARG A 22 -22.03 -1.82 -2.62
C ARG A 22 -23.36 -1.83 -1.82
N ASP A 23 -23.32 -2.25 -0.56
CA ASP A 23 -24.50 -2.36 0.29
C ASP A 23 -24.78 -1.04 1.03
N GLN A 24 -25.92 -0.42 0.75
CA GLN A 24 -26.39 0.78 1.43
C GLN A 24 -26.59 0.58 2.93
N ASN A 25 -26.88 -0.66 3.35
CA ASN A 25 -27.06 -1.03 4.75
C ASN A 25 -25.73 -1.36 5.46
N LYS A 26 -24.59 -1.28 4.74
CA LYS A 26 -23.22 -1.48 5.22
C LYS A 26 -22.94 -2.84 5.86
N LYS A 27 -23.86 -3.81 5.80
CA LYS A 27 -23.70 -5.09 6.51
C LYS A 27 -22.56 -5.91 5.94
N ASN A 28 -22.35 -5.80 4.63
CA ASN A 28 -21.34 -6.52 3.87
C ASN A 28 -20.26 -5.59 3.29
N PHE A 29 -20.04 -4.41 3.88
CA PHE A 29 -19.06 -3.45 3.33
C PHE A 29 -17.61 -3.93 3.51
N TYR A 30 -17.29 -4.43 4.70
CA TYR A 30 -15.96 -4.95 5.03
C TYR A 30 -15.86 -6.44 4.65
N PRO A 31 -14.88 -6.84 3.82
CA PRO A 31 -14.79 -8.22 3.36
C PRO A 31 -14.33 -9.16 4.49
N PRO A 32 -14.81 -10.42 4.52
CA PRO A 32 -14.26 -11.44 5.40
C PRO A 32 -12.74 -11.65 5.22
N SER A 33 -12.19 -11.43 4.01
CA SER A 33 -10.75 -11.48 3.75
C SER A 33 -9.94 -10.42 4.51
N GLY A 34 -10.56 -9.32 4.92
CA GLY A 34 -9.92 -8.29 5.75
C GLY A 34 -9.81 -8.66 7.22
N VAL A 35 -10.55 -9.68 7.68
CA VAL A 35 -10.61 -10.06 9.12
C VAL A 35 -9.43 -10.96 9.51
N ALA A 36 -8.94 -11.78 8.58
CA ALA A 36 -7.96 -12.82 8.89
C ALA A 36 -6.55 -12.29 9.13
N ASN A 37 -6.18 -11.20 8.47
CA ASN A 37 -4.82 -10.65 8.49
C ASN A 37 -4.85 -9.16 8.80
N ALA A 38 -3.80 -8.66 9.44
CA ALA A 38 -3.65 -7.22 9.67
C ALA A 38 -3.55 -6.46 8.34
N GLN A 39 -4.04 -5.21 8.34
CA GLN A 39 -4.18 -4.37 7.15
C GLN A 39 -3.83 -2.93 7.51
N THR A 40 -3.42 -2.15 6.52
CA THR A 40 -3.27 -0.69 6.65
C THR A 40 -4.23 0.04 5.74
N PHE A 41 -4.73 1.17 6.23
CA PHE A 41 -5.51 2.14 5.48
C PHE A 41 -4.91 3.53 5.72
N ILE A 42 -4.87 4.35 4.67
CA ILE A 42 -4.65 5.79 4.79
C ILE A 42 -5.70 6.50 3.95
N CYS A 43 -6.30 7.53 4.55
CA CYS A 43 -7.37 8.33 3.98
C CYS A 43 -6.95 9.80 4.02
N VAL A 44 -6.79 10.42 2.87
CA VAL A 44 -6.33 11.81 2.78
C VAL A 44 -7.31 12.62 1.93
N THR A 45 -7.71 13.77 2.45
CA THR A 45 -8.50 14.75 1.71
C THR A 45 -7.58 15.69 0.95
N PHE A 46 -7.78 15.80 -0.35
CA PHE A 46 -7.05 16.68 -1.26
C PHE A 46 -8.01 17.67 -1.92
N ASN A 47 -7.51 18.87 -2.25
CA ASN A 47 -8.24 19.77 -3.13
C ASN A 47 -8.34 19.17 -4.53
N TYR A 48 -9.40 19.52 -5.28
CA TYR A 48 -9.68 18.91 -6.59
C TYR A 48 -8.52 19.04 -7.61
N ASP A 49 -7.76 20.13 -7.57
CA ASP A 49 -6.60 20.37 -8.44
C ASP A 49 -5.51 19.29 -8.30
N GLN A 50 -5.37 18.71 -7.10
CA GLN A 50 -4.39 17.64 -6.82
C GLN A 50 -4.75 16.34 -7.54
N PHE A 51 -6.02 16.14 -7.90
CA PHE A 51 -6.46 14.89 -8.52
C PHE A 51 -5.97 14.69 -9.96
N LYS A 52 -5.46 15.74 -10.60
CA LYS A 52 -4.69 15.59 -11.84
C LYS A 52 -3.45 14.72 -11.61
N GLN A 53 -2.67 15.05 -10.58
CA GLN A 53 -1.46 14.33 -10.21
C GLN A 53 -1.76 12.94 -9.65
N ILE A 54 -2.82 12.81 -8.84
CA ILE A 54 -3.28 11.50 -8.35
C ILE A 54 -3.70 10.62 -9.54
N GLY A 55 -4.44 11.15 -10.50
CA GLY A 55 -4.78 10.44 -11.74
C GLY A 55 -3.54 9.97 -12.50
N GLN A 56 -2.52 10.83 -12.62
CA GLN A 56 -1.25 10.43 -13.24
C GLN A 56 -0.54 9.31 -12.46
N HIS A 57 -0.55 9.35 -11.12
CA HIS A 57 -0.02 8.27 -10.30
C HIS A 57 -0.76 6.95 -10.54
N LEU A 58 -2.10 6.98 -10.59
CA LEU A 58 -2.94 5.81 -10.87
C LEU A 58 -2.66 5.21 -12.26
N LEU A 59 -2.42 6.05 -13.27
CA LEU A 59 -1.98 5.60 -14.59
C LEU A 59 -0.59 4.93 -14.54
N ASN A 60 0.36 5.53 -13.81
CA ASN A 60 1.72 5.02 -13.69
C ASN A 60 1.73 3.62 -13.05
N ILE A 61 0.96 3.43 -11.98
CA ILE A 61 0.83 2.13 -11.32
C ILE A 61 -0.15 1.17 -12.03
N ALA A 62 -0.68 1.55 -13.20
CA ALA A 62 -1.68 0.79 -13.94
C ALA A 62 -2.83 0.28 -13.06
N ALA A 63 -3.37 1.17 -12.21
CA ALA A 63 -4.44 0.86 -11.29
C ALA A 63 -5.64 0.27 -12.03
N PHE A 64 -6.19 -0.84 -11.52
CA PHE A 64 -7.32 -1.53 -12.15
C PHE A 64 -8.66 -0.95 -11.66
N PRO A 65 -9.44 -0.28 -12.52
CA PRO A 65 -10.76 0.24 -12.16
C PRO A 65 -11.80 -0.89 -12.20
N PHE A 66 -12.31 -1.32 -11.05
CA PHE A 66 -13.38 -2.33 -10.99
C PHE A 66 -14.79 -1.70 -11.06
N ASP A 67 -14.97 -0.48 -10.56
CA ASP A 67 -16.20 0.32 -10.60
C ASP A 67 -15.82 1.82 -10.63
N HIS A 68 -16.56 2.63 -11.37
CA HIS A 68 -16.31 4.06 -11.47
C HIS A 68 -17.53 4.84 -11.96
N HIS A 69 -17.54 6.13 -11.64
CA HIS A 69 -18.48 7.11 -12.18
C HIS A 69 -17.76 8.46 -12.22
N ILE A 70 -17.08 8.74 -13.34
CA ILE A 70 -16.32 9.97 -13.55
C ILE A 70 -17.07 10.84 -14.55
N PRO A 71 -17.56 12.03 -14.16
CA PRO A 71 -18.15 12.99 -15.07
C PRO A 71 -17.17 13.40 -16.18
N PRO A 72 -17.65 13.69 -17.40
CA PRO A 72 -16.79 14.01 -18.54
C PRO A 72 -15.93 15.27 -18.37
N ASP A 73 -16.30 16.14 -17.44
CA ASP A 73 -15.64 17.42 -17.18
C ASP A 73 -14.57 17.33 -16.06
N PHE A 74 -14.31 16.13 -15.54
CA PHE A 74 -13.24 15.88 -14.57
C PHE A 74 -11.85 15.85 -15.26
N HIS A 75 -10.77 15.84 -14.47
CA HIS A 75 -9.40 15.75 -15.00
C HIS A 75 -9.26 14.54 -15.93
N LYS A 76 -8.69 14.77 -17.11
CA LYS A 76 -8.53 13.74 -18.14
C LYS A 76 -7.74 12.54 -17.63
N GLU A 77 -6.77 12.75 -16.74
CA GLU A 77 -5.98 11.71 -16.12
C GLU A 77 -6.86 10.72 -15.34
N LEU A 78 -7.87 11.21 -14.62
CA LEU A 78 -8.84 10.34 -13.94
C LEU A 78 -9.71 9.57 -14.94
N ILE A 79 -10.20 10.25 -15.98
CA ILE A 79 -11.00 9.63 -17.05
C ILE A 79 -10.20 8.50 -17.71
N ASN A 80 -8.95 8.76 -18.09
CA ASN A 80 -8.05 7.81 -18.72
C ASN A 80 -7.77 6.57 -17.85
N VAL A 81 -7.76 6.69 -16.51
CA VAL A 81 -7.62 5.52 -15.62
C VAL A 81 -8.75 4.52 -15.85
N THR A 82 -9.95 5.00 -16.21
CA THR A 82 -11.14 4.17 -16.40
C THR A 82 -11.40 3.72 -17.83
N GLU A 83 -10.84 4.42 -18.81
CA GLU A 83 -10.96 4.07 -20.22
C GLU A 83 -10.10 2.83 -20.52
N LYS A 84 -10.78 1.73 -20.84
CA LYS A 84 -10.30 0.33 -20.91
C LYS A 84 -9.19 -0.01 -21.92
N ASP A 85 -8.41 0.94 -22.40
CA ASP A 85 -7.21 0.64 -23.18
C ASP A 85 -5.97 0.49 -22.28
N LEU A 86 -6.04 -0.41 -21.28
CA LEU A 86 -4.87 -0.83 -20.48
C LEU A 86 -3.73 -1.38 -21.36
N ASN A 87 -4.04 -1.81 -22.59
CA ASN A 87 -3.05 -2.19 -23.60
C ASN A 87 -2.29 -0.99 -24.20
N LYS A 88 -2.80 0.25 -24.07
CA LYS A 88 -2.14 1.48 -24.55
C LYS A 88 -1.45 2.25 -23.42
N SER A 89 -1.98 2.21 -22.20
CA SER A 89 -1.30 2.76 -21.02
C SER A 89 -0.23 1.80 -20.53
N ARG A 90 1.00 2.00 -21.02
CA ARG A 90 2.16 1.31 -20.45
C ARG A 90 2.37 1.82 -19.02
N PRO A 91 2.48 0.93 -18.00
CA PRO A 91 2.83 1.36 -16.66
C PRO A 91 4.10 2.22 -16.70
N GLY A 92 4.09 3.27 -15.90
CA GLY A 92 5.17 4.26 -15.83
C GLY A 92 5.81 4.29 -14.44
N GLU A 93 6.94 4.97 -14.36
CA GLU A 93 7.56 5.35 -13.09
C GLU A 93 7.36 6.85 -12.84
N GLY A 94 7.46 7.29 -11.60
CA GLY A 94 7.51 8.72 -11.30
C GLY A 94 7.01 9.11 -9.92
N ILE A 95 7.34 10.34 -9.53
CA ILE A 95 6.95 10.94 -8.26
C ILE A 95 6.02 12.11 -8.53
N GLN A 96 4.91 12.17 -7.83
CA GLN A 96 4.03 13.34 -7.82
C GLN A 96 4.09 14.03 -6.46
N GLU A 97 4.13 15.36 -6.47
CA GLU A 97 4.15 16.19 -5.26
C GLU A 97 2.73 16.64 -4.96
N LEU A 98 2.20 16.19 -3.82
CA LEU A 98 0.80 16.39 -3.45
C LEU A 98 0.71 17.22 -2.18
N THR A 99 -0.34 18.03 -2.07
CA THR A 99 -0.64 18.79 -0.84
C THR A 99 -2.08 18.54 -0.42
N SER A 100 -2.30 18.02 0.78
CA SER A 100 -3.64 17.78 1.31
C SER A 100 -4.40 19.08 1.55
N ALA A 101 -5.72 19.01 1.69
CA ALA A 101 -6.55 20.16 2.10
C ALA A 101 -6.11 20.71 3.48
N GLY A 102 -5.55 19.84 4.33
CA GLY A 102 -4.91 20.21 5.61
C GLY A 102 -3.50 20.79 5.49
N ARG A 103 -3.01 21.02 4.27
CA ARG A 103 -1.67 21.56 3.95
C ARG A 103 -0.49 20.68 4.34
N THR A 104 -0.71 19.38 4.49
CA THR A 104 0.39 18.41 4.66
C THR A 104 0.91 18.01 3.28
N SER A 105 2.23 18.03 3.10
CA SER A 105 2.88 17.59 1.87
C SER A 105 3.02 16.07 1.83
N PHE A 106 2.74 15.50 0.67
CA PHE A 106 2.86 14.08 0.37
C PHE A 106 3.61 13.88 -0.94
N ARG A 107 4.22 12.71 -1.10
CA ARG A 107 4.72 12.21 -2.38
C ARG A 107 4.06 10.89 -2.71
N SER A 108 3.42 10.80 -3.86
CA SER A 108 3.03 9.51 -4.41
C SER A 108 4.13 9.01 -5.35
N ILE A 109 4.69 7.84 -5.07
CA ILE A 109 5.82 7.26 -5.79
C ILE A 109 5.34 6.03 -6.55
N ALA A 110 5.43 6.04 -7.88
CA ALA A 110 5.27 4.85 -8.71
C ALA A 110 6.66 4.31 -9.06
N LYS A 111 6.91 3.05 -8.69
CA LYS A 111 8.23 2.43 -8.87
C LYS A 111 8.50 2.07 -10.34
N LYS A 112 9.79 1.92 -10.65
CA LYS A 112 10.23 1.30 -11.89
C LYS A 112 9.84 -0.17 -11.93
N LEU A 113 9.51 -0.68 -13.11
CA LEU A 113 9.30 -2.11 -13.30
C LEU A 113 10.62 -2.81 -13.60
N TYR A 114 10.87 -3.91 -12.91
CA TYR A 114 11.89 -4.85 -13.35
C TYR A 114 11.43 -5.56 -14.62
N LYS A 115 12.25 -5.49 -15.67
CA LYS A 115 12.04 -6.17 -16.94
C LYS A 115 13.22 -7.09 -17.20
N GLU A 116 12.95 -8.38 -17.20
CA GLU A 116 13.95 -9.45 -17.34
C GLU A 116 14.69 -9.37 -18.68
N GLU A 117 14.02 -8.88 -19.72
CA GLU A 117 14.56 -8.70 -21.07
C GLU A 117 15.56 -7.53 -21.15
N GLU A 118 15.46 -6.55 -20.24
CA GLU A 118 16.22 -5.31 -20.31
C GLU A 118 17.49 -5.34 -19.42
N ARG A 119 17.70 -6.35 -18.55
CA ARG A 119 18.89 -6.41 -17.66
C ARG A 119 19.38 -7.81 -17.26
N PRO A 120 20.71 -8.01 -17.12
CA PRO A 120 21.27 -9.15 -16.39
C PRO A 120 20.94 -9.05 -14.88
N GLN A 121 21.30 -10.08 -14.09
CA GLN A 121 21.03 -10.15 -12.62
C GLN A 121 21.37 -8.86 -11.83
N GLN A 122 22.27 -8.02 -12.37
CA GLN A 122 22.62 -6.70 -11.87
C GLN A 122 21.54 -5.67 -12.28
N GLY A 123 20.64 -5.36 -11.36
CA GLY A 123 19.50 -4.44 -11.58
C GLY A 123 18.13 -5.02 -11.27
N ILE A 124 18.06 -6.20 -10.64
CA ILE A 124 16.79 -6.77 -10.15
C ILE A 124 16.12 -5.85 -9.11
N ASN A 125 16.91 -5.17 -8.29
CA ASN A 125 16.41 -4.32 -7.21
C ASN A 125 15.75 -3.03 -7.69
N ASP A 126 15.86 -2.67 -8.97
CA ASP A 126 15.14 -1.53 -9.55
C ASP A 126 13.62 -1.68 -9.48
N GLY A 127 13.11 -2.92 -9.37
CA GLY A 127 11.69 -3.17 -9.13
C GLY A 127 11.27 -3.10 -7.66
N ASP A 128 12.19 -2.85 -6.73
CA ASP A 128 11.90 -2.70 -5.29
C ASP A 128 11.39 -1.28 -5.01
N LEU A 129 10.09 -1.16 -4.70
CA LEU A 129 9.48 0.12 -4.31
C LEU A 129 10.16 0.71 -3.07
N TYR A 130 10.52 -0.13 -2.11
CA TYR A 130 11.06 0.34 -0.84
C TYR A 130 12.50 0.80 -0.97
N LEU A 131 13.27 0.21 -1.88
CA LEU A 131 14.57 0.76 -2.28
C LEU A 131 14.40 2.10 -2.99
N THR A 132 13.45 2.20 -3.93
CA THR A 132 13.12 3.47 -4.61
C THR A 132 12.78 4.57 -3.58
N ILE A 133 11.99 4.25 -2.56
CA ILE A 133 11.68 5.15 -1.44
C ILE A 133 12.94 5.53 -0.66
N ALA A 134 13.75 4.54 -0.27
CA ALA A 134 14.97 4.75 0.51
C ALA A 134 15.98 5.66 -0.23
N GLU A 135 16.16 5.46 -1.53
CA GLU A 135 16.99 6.29 -2.41
C GLU A 135 16.42 7.71 -2.57
N THR A 136 15.11 7.82 -2.82
CA THR A 136 14.41 9.11 -2.99
C THR A 136 14.58 10.00 -1.76
N TYR A 137 14.45 9.43 -0.56
CA TYR A 137 14.56 10.16 0.70
C TYR A 137 15.96 10.11 1.33
N LYS A 138 16.91 9.41 0.68
CA LYS A 138 18.29 9.23 1.14
C LYS A 138 18.36 8.74 2.59
N THR A 139 17.57 7.72 2.91
CA THR A 139 17.44 7.20 4.28
C THR A 139 17.23 5.70 4.30
N ASP A 140 17.79 5.02 5.28
CA ASP A 140 17.46 3.63 5.58
C ASP A 140 15.99 3.52 6.01
N VAL A 141 15.31 2.46 5.57
CA VAL A 141 13.91 2.21 5.93
C VAL A 141 13.69 0.83 6.55
N ARG A 142 12.73 0.74 7.47
CA ARG A 142 12.17 -0.51 7.98
C ARG A 142 10.84 -0.78 7.28
N VAL A 143 10.63 -1.98 6.76
CA VAL A 143 9.53 -2.32 5.86
C VAL A 143 8.68 -3.45 6.42
N GLN A 144 7.37 -3.22 6.50
CA GLN A 144 6.38 -4.25 6.73
C GLN A 144 5.71 -4.57 5.39
N THR A 145 5.65 -5.86 5.06
CA THR A 145 5.04 -6.44 3.86
C THR A 145 4.74 -7.90 4.17
N TRP A 146 3.83 -8.52 3.41
CA TRP A 146 3.71 -9.97 3.45
C TRP A 146 5.04 -10.61 3.03
N PRO A 147 5.65 -11.48 3.86
CA PRO A 147 6.98 -12.02 3.61
C PRO A 147 6.93 -13.15 2.58
N CYS A 148 7.94 -13.22 1.72
CA CYS A 148 8.29 -14.41 0.98
C CYS A 148 9.62 -14.99 1.48
N GLN A 149 9.81 -16.31 1.40
CA GLN A 149 11.01 -16.99 1.92
C GLN A 149 12.34 -16.49 1.31
N GLN A 150 12.28 -15.86 0.13
CA GLN A 150 13.46 -15.32 -0.57
C GLN A 150 13.72 -13.84 -0.26
N ASP A 151 12.81 -13.17 0.45
CA ASP A 151 12.93 -11.75 0.73
C ASP A 151 14.05 -11.54 1.75
N LYS A 152 15.01 -10.70 1.37
CA LYS A 152 16.16 -10.37 2.21
C LYS A 152 16.23 -8.87 2.42
N PRO A 153 16.81 -8.41 3.53
CA PRO A 153 17.07 -7.00 3.67
C PRO A 153 18.08 -6.59 2.58
N TYR A 154 17.87 -5.41 1.98
CA TYR A 154 18.84 -4.83 1.05
C TYR A 154 19.85 -4.02 1.86
N CYS A 155 21.11 -4.43 1.83
CA CYS A 155 22.17 -3.87 2.67
C CYS A 155 23.50 -3.76 1.90
N GLU A 156 23.46 -3.15 0.73
CA GLU A 156 24.69 -2.88 -0.03
C GLU A 156 25.51 -1.75 0.61
N GLN A 157 26.84 -1.83 0.49
CA GLN A 157 27.71 -0.81 1.03
C GLN A 157 27.49 0.52 0.32
N ASN A 158 27.45 1.62 1.08
CA ASN A 158 27.23 2.99 0.59
C ASN A 158 25.88 3.22 -0.13
N GLN A 159 24.90 2.32 0.08
CA GLN A 159 23.52 2.49 -0.39
C GLN A 159 22.55 2.53 0.80
N PRO A 160 21.39 3.20 0.67
CA PRO A 160 20.33 3.12 1.68
C PRO A 160 19.90 1.69 1.96
N GLN A 161 19.73 1.34 3.23
CA GLN A 161 19.29 0.00 3.63
C GLN A 161 17.78 -0.14 3.60
N VAL A 162 17.30 -1.30 3.19
CA VAL A 162 15.89 -1.69 3.29
C VAL A 162 15.80 -2.91 4.18
N ILE A 163 15.32 -2.71 5.41
CA ILE A 163 15.31 -3.74 6.46
C ILE A 163 13.88 -4.27 6.63
N ASN A 164 13.69 -5.58 6.46
CA ASN A 164 12.37 -6.18 6.68
C ASN A 164 12.01 -6.22 8.18
N ILE A 165 10.74 -6.03 8.48
CA ILE A 165 10.14 -6.24 9.80
C ILE A 165 9.70 -7.71 9.86
N LYS A 166 10.09 -8.41 10.93
CA LYS A 166 9.71 -9.82 11.18
C LYS A 166 8.40 -9.94 11.93
N SER A 167 8.22 -9.07 12.92
CA SER A 167 7.04 -9.04 13.77
C SER A 167 6.73 -7.63 14.22
N VAL A 168 5.45 -7.40 14.46
CA VAL A 168 4.92 -6.18 15.04
C VAL A 168 4.17 -6.50 16.33
N LYS A 169 3.89 -5.47 17.10
CA LYS A 169 3.22 -5.53 18.38
C LYS A 169 2.27 -4.35 18.54
N ALA A 170 1.18 -4.58 19.26
CA ALA A 170 0.27 -3.52 19.67
C ALA A 170 -0.37 -3.85 21.01
N ASN A 171 -0.68 -2.82 21.79
CA ASN A 171 -1.54 -2.98 22.96
C ASN A 171 -2.99 -2.71 22.54
N LEU A 172 -3.84 -3.74 22.56
CA LEU A 172 -5.24 -3.66 22.12
C LEU A 172 -6.22 -3.45 23.29
N GLY A 173 -5.72 -2.96 24.43
CA GLY A 173 -6.51 -2.68 25.63
C GLY A 173 -6.64 -3.87 26.59
N ASN A 174 -6.39 -5.09 26.13
CA ASN A 174 -6.35 -6.32 26.94
C ASN A 174 -4.95 -6.91 27.13
N GLY A 175 -3.91 -6.16 26.74
CA GLY A 175 -2.52 -6.59 26.79
C GLY A 175 -1.78 -6.34 25.47
N GLU A 176 -0.46 -6.56 25.51
CA GLU A 176 0.37 -6.54 24.30
C GLU A 176 0.14 -7.82 23.51
N VAL A 177 -0.23 -7.67 22.24
CA VAL A 177 -0.35 -8.75 21.26
C VAL A 177 0.76 -8.58 20.25
N LYS A 178 1.36 -9.70 19.84
CA LYS A 178 2.42 -9.75 18.83
C LYS A 178 2.00 -10.67 17.69
N TRP A 179 2.34 -10.29 16.47
CA TRP A 179 2.12 -11.14 15.30
C TRP A 179 3.27 -10.98 14.31
N THR A 180 3.47 -12.03 13.51
CA THR A 180 4.51 -12.07 12.49
C THR A 180 4.03 -11.42 11.20
N ALA A 181 4.96 -11.00 10.36
CA ALA A 181 4.64 -10.42 9.05
C ALA A 181 3.80 -11.37 8.16
N GLY A 182 3.89 -12.69 8.38
CA GLY A 182 3.14 -13.70 7.62
C GLY A 182 1.63 -13.76 7.90
N VAL A 183 1.12 -12.95 8.83
CA VAL A 183 -0.32 -12.76 9.07
C VAL A 183 -0.70 -11.27 9.00
N ASP A 184 0.12 -10.50 8.27
CA ASP A 184 0.00 -9.05 8.14
C ASP A 184 0.15 -8.65 6.66
N HIS A 185 -0.98 -8.33 6.02
CA HIS A 185 -1.02 -7.85 4.63
C HIS A 185 -0.64 -6.38 4.51
N SER A 186 -0.46 -5.67 5.63
CA SER A 186 -0.08 -4.26 5.60
C SER A 186 1.24 -4.07 4.86
N LYS A 187 1.33 -2.93 4.18
CA LYS A 187 2.44 -2.57 3.31
C LYS A 187 2.82 -1.14 3.66
N TRP A 188 3.88 -0.99 4.41
CA TRP A 188 4.33 0.31 4.87
C TRP A 188 5.80 0.30 5.20
N CYS A 189 6.41 1.49 5.22
CA CYS A 189 7.75 1.65 5.74
C CYS A 189 7.90 2.95 6.53
N VAL A 190 8.89 2.94 7.42
CA VAL A 190 9.31 4.11 8.19
C VAL A 190 10.82 4.25 8.09
N ALA A 191 11.33 5.47 8.22
CA ALA A 191 12.77 5.65 8.33
C ALA A 191 13.32 4.93 9.57
N LYS A 192 14.50 4.32 9.42
CA LYS A 192 15.20 3.61 10.50
C LYS A 192 15.71 4.55 11.58
N ASP A 193 16.20 5.72 11.18
CA ASP A 193 16.62 6.80 12.09
C ASP A 193 15.41 7.35 12.85
N ASN A 194 15.54 7.47 14.18
CA ASN A 194 14.47 7.97 15.04
C ASN A 194 14.19 9.46 14.80
N ASN A 195 15.18 10.25 14.37
CA ASN A 195 15.02 11.68 14.07
C ASN A 195 14.43 11.94 12.67
N ASN A 196 14.32 10.92 11.83
CA ASN A 196 13.65 11.02 10.53
C ASN A 196 12.21 10.54 10.65
N HIS A 197 11.24 11.43 10.44
CA HIS A 197 9.82 11.13 10.63
C HIS A 197 9.09 10.73 9.34
N LEU A 198 9.82 10.19 8.36
CA LEU A 198 9.23 9.60 7.16
C LEU A 198 8.34 8.41 7.51
N ILE A 199 7.17 8.36 6.88
CA ILE A 199 6.30 7.20 6.79
C ILE A 199 5.74 7.09 5.37
N CYS A 200 5.65 5.86 4.87
CA CYS A 200 5.00 5.54 3.61
C CYS A 200 4.02 4.39 3.77
N ILE A 201 2.86 4.49 3.14
CA ILE A 201 1.90 3.39 2.97
C ILE A 201 1.92 2.98 1.49
N ALA A 202 1.99 1.69 1.21
CA ALA A 202 2.21 1.15 -0.14
C ALA A 202 1.10 0.18 -0.58
N ASP A 203 1.06 -0.12 -1.88
CA ASP A 203 0.12 -1.08 -2.49
C ASP A 203 0.75 -2.42 -2.87
N VAL A 204 2.09 -2.50 -2.96
CA VAL A 204 2.82 -3.72 -3.36
C VAL A 204 3.60 -4.36 -2.22
N ASN A 205 3.62 -5.70 -2.24
CA ASN A 205 4.53 -6.49 -1.42
C ASN A 205 5.98 -6.36 -1.95
N ARG A 206 6.97 -6.78 -1.17
CA ARG A 206 8.40 -6.70 -1.54
C ARG A 206 8.96 -7.94 -2.25
N ALA A 207 8.16 -9.00 -2.43
CA ALA A 207 8.64 -10.22 -3.09
C ALA A 207 9.14 -9.98 -4.52
N LEU A 208 10.15 -10.74 -4.97
CA LEU A 208 10.74 -10.61 -6.31
C LEU A 208 9.69 -10.70 -7.44
N SER A 209 8.65 -11.52 -7.28
CA SER A 209 7.54 -11.61 -8.24
C SER A 209 6.81 -10.27 -8.41
N GLN A 210 6.77 -9.45 -7.35
CA GLN A 210 6.16 -8.13 -7.36
C GLN A 210 7.00 -7.09 -8.08
N TYR A 211 8.30 -7.30 -8.27
CA TYR A 211 9.18 -6.33 -8.94
C TYR A 211 8.77 -6.08 -10.40
N LYS A 212 8.12 -7.06 -11.01
CA LYS A 212 7.54 -7.00 -12.36
C LYS A 212 6.14 -6.37 -12.38
N ARG A 213 5.47 -6.26 -11.23
CA ARG A 213 4.12 -5.70 -11.10
C ARG A 213 4.19 -4.17 -10.90
N PRO A 214 3.33 -3.41 -11.60
CA PRO A 214 3.08 -2.01 -11.28
C PRO A 214 2.65 -1.82 -9.83
N GLY A 215 3.07 -0.70 -9.25
CA GLY A 215 2.75 -0.37 -7.87
C GLY A 215 3.45 0.89 -7.41
N GLY A 216 3.05 1.35 -6.24
CA GLY A 216 3.53 2.57 -5.64
C GLY A 216 3.21 2.71 -4.16
N GLY A 217 3.42 3.91 -3.65
CA GLY A 217 3.08 4.26 -2.29
C GLY A 217 2.94 5.75 -2.08
N LEU A 218 2.29 6.10 -0.98
CA LEU A 218 2.06 7.46 -0.52
C LEU A 218 2.93 7.72 0.71
N CYS A 219 3.90 8.60 0.55
CA CYS A 219 4.89 8.96 1.56
C CYS A 219 4.67 10.38 2.09
N PHE A 220 4.95 10.60 3.37
CA PHE A 220 4.89 11.91 4.00
C PHE A 220 5.76 11.93 5.27
N VAL A 221 6.10 13.14 5.73
CA VAL A 221 6.86 13.34 6.96
C VAL A 221 5.91 13.82 8.04
N HIS A 222 5.71 13.00 9.07
CA HIS A 222 4.83 13.34 10.19
C HIS A 222 5.29 12.66 11.47
N GLN A 223 5.71 13.46 12.45
CA GLN A 223 6.33 12.98 13.69
C GLN A 223 5.48 11.96 14.43
N GLN A 224 4.27 12.34 14.85
CA GLN A 224 3.41 11.47 15.68
C GLN A 224 3.09 10.13 14.99
N VAL A 225 2.72 10.17 13.71
CA VAL A 225 2.42 8.96 12.93
C VAL A 225 3.66 8.09 12.79
N SER A 226 4.81 8.67 12.42
CA SER A 226 6.06 7.91 12.30
C SER A 226 6.48 7.26 13.62
N GLU A 227 6.35 7.98 14.74
CA GLU A 227 6.64 7.45 16.07
C GLU A 227 5.70 6.31 16.46
N LEU A 228 4.40 6.41 16.14
CA LEU A 228 3.44 5.32 16.36
C LEU A 228 3.82 4.07 15.55
N PHE A 229 4.12 4.22 14.26
CA PHE A 229 4.51 3.10 13.41
C PHE A 229 5.87 2.50 13.80
N LYS A 230 6.83 3.31 14.26
CA LYS A 230 8.07 2.79 14.85
C LYS A 230 7.81 2.03 16.15
N GLY A 231 6.88 2.51 16.97
CA GLY A 231 6.51 1.90 18.25
C GLY A 231 5.88 0.51 18.13
N VAL A 232 5.18 0.22 17.01
CA VAL A 232 4.60 -1.11 16.76
C VAL A 232 5.63 -2.13 16.26
N ILE A 233 6.87 -1.74 15.94
CA ILE A 233 7.89 -2.68 15.49
C ILE A 233 8.38 -3.49 16.70
N ASP A 234 8.27 -4.82 16.63
CA ASP A 234 8.79 -5.72 17.66
C ASP A 234 10.18 -6.26 17.27
N GLN A 235 10.31 -6.82 16.06
CA GLN A 235 11.58 -7.36 15.57
C GLN A 235 11.80 -7.03 14.09
N THR A 236 13.06 -6.81 13.73
CA THR A 236 13.52 -6.63 12.34
C THR A 236 14.48 -7.74 11.94
N GLU A 237 14.70 -7.90 10.64
CA GLU A 237 15.82 -8.67 10.13
C GLU A 237 17.15 -7.93 10.34
N ASP A 238 18.23 -8.70 10.39
CA ASP A 238 19.59 -8.17 10.44
C ASP A 238 20.23 -8.24 9.05
N CYS A 239 20.98 -7.22 8.66
CA CYS A 239 21.75 -7.22 7.42
C CYS A 239 22.83 -8.33 7.33
N SER A 240 23.08 -9.05 8.43
CA SER A 240 24.11 -10.10 8.56
C SER A 240 23.60 -11.52 8.30
N SER A 241 22.28 -11.74 8.12
CA SER A 241 21.73 -13.10 7.98
C SER A 241 22.00 -13.71 6.59
N LYS A 242 23.05 -14.53 6.49
CA LYS A 242 23.28 -15.45 5.36
C LYS A 242 22.29 -16.62 5.41
N LEU A 243 21.00 -16.40 5.17
CA LEU A 243 20.07 -17.52 5.00
C LEU A 243 20.20 -18.14 3.59
N PRO A 244 20.25 -19.48 3.44
CA PRO A 244 20.26 -20.15 2.14
C PRO A 244 19.01 -19.82 1.31
N ARG A 245 19.15 -19.76 -0.02
CA ARG A 245 17.98 -19.67 -0.92
C ARG A 245 17.28 -21.04 -0.94
N VAL A 246 16.06 -21.12 -0.41
CA VAL A 246 15.16 -22.24 -0.69
C VAL A 246 14.17 -21.77 -1.76
N SER A 247 14.05 -22.53 -2.85
CA SER A 247 13.16 -22.24 -3.96
C SER A 247 11.74 -22.67 -3.63
N ASP A 248 10.82 -21.72 -3.47
CA ASP A 248 9.37 -21.94 -3.54
C ASP A 248 8.80 -20.89 -4.52
N PRO A 249 8.15 -21.30 -5.62
CA PRO A 249 7.80 -20.38 -6.70
C PRO A 249 6.55 -19.53 -6.48
N ASP A 250 5.72 -19.77 -5.45
CA ASP A 250 4.51 -18.96 -5.23
C ASP A 250 4.13 -18.80 -3.76
N CYS A 251 4.51 -17.66 -3.20
CA CYS A 251 4.27 -17.25 -1.81
C CYS A 251 3.28 -16.07 -1.71
N ASP A 252 2.77 -15.58 -2.84
CA ASP A 252 1.82 -14.48 -2.87
C ASP A 252 0.38 -15.01 -2.95
N PRO A 253 -0.42 -14.90 -1.87
CA PRO A 253 -1.83 -15.30 -1.92
C PRO A 253 -2.64 -14.42 -2.88
N ASP A 254 -2.14 -13.25 -3.31
CA ASP A 254 -2.80 -12.37 -4.27
C ASP A 254 -2.48 -12.75 -5.75
N ALA A 255 -1.60 -13.73 -6.00
CA ALA A 255 -1.20 -14.15 -7.35
C ALA A 255 -2.21 -15.09 -8.04
N GLY A 256 -3.22 -15.62 -7.33
CA GLY A 256 -4.25 -16.47 -7.94
C GLY A 256 -5.55 -16.56 -7.16
N SER A 257 -6.66 -16.08 -7.73
CA SER A 257 -7.99 -16.72 -7.63
C SER A 257 -9.08 -15.92 -8.39
N LEU A 258 -9.20 -16.20 -9.69
CA LEU A 258 -10.49 -16.25 -10.37
C LEU A 258 -10.89 -17.73 -10.45
N SER A 259 -11.42 -18.30 -9.35
CA SER A 259 -12.32 -19.48 -9.33
C SER A 259 -12.61 -19.96 -7.90
N ASP A 260 -13.91 -20.07 -7.64
CA ASP A 260 -14.66 -21.01 -6.80
C ASP A 260 -14.28 -21.35 -5.34
N GLY A 261 -15.33 -21.44 -4.52
CA GLY A 261 -15.36 -22.33 -3.35
C GLY A 261 -15.98 -21.72 -2.10
N ILE A 262 -17.31 -21.80 -2.00
CA ILE A 262 -18.07 -21.49 -0.78
C ILE A 262 -17.65 -22.44 0.35
N ASN A 263 -17.18 -21.88 1.47
CA ASN A 263 -17.26 -22.53 2.78
C ASN A 263 -17.53 -21.48 3.86
N LYS A 264 -18.69 -21.58 4.51
CA LYS A 264 -19.12 -20.73 5.63
C LYS A 264 -18.39 -21.10 6.92
N PRO A 265 -17.97 -20.13 7.76
CA PRO A 265 -17.85 -20.32 9.19
C PRO A 265 -18.98 -19.61 9.97
N LEU A 266 -19.24 -20.16 11.15
CA LEU A 266 -20.25 -19.78 12.16
C LEU A 266 -19.97 -18.41 12.82
N PRO A 267 -20.97 -17.77 13.45
CA PRO A 267 -20.90 -16.36 13.83
C PRO A 267 -20.15 -16.17 15.14
N LEU A 268 -19.22 -15.21 15.17
CA LEU A 268 -18.71 -14.60 16.40
C LEU A 268 -19.19 -13.15 16.46
N SER A 269 -19.82 -12.82 17.58
CA SER A 269 -20.48 -11.55 17.86
C SER A 269 -19.46 -10.40 17.98
N PRO A 270 -19.72 -9.22 17.39
CA PRO A 270 -18.81 -8.08 17.50
C PRO A 270 -18.99 -7.38 18.84
N LEU A 271 -17.95 -7.43 19.69
CA LEU A 271 -17.82 -6.54 20.84
C LEU A 271 -17.26 -5.19 20.36
N LEU A 272 -18.11 -4.18 20.49
CA LEU A 272 -17.88 -2.74 20.57
C LEU A 272 -16.41 -2.28 20.64
N PHE A 273 -15.90 -1.70 19.55
CA PHE A 273 -14.82 -0.72 19.59
C PHE A 273 -15.40 0.68 19.38
N GLY A 274 -15.36 1.46 20.46
CA GLY A 274 -15.77 2.86 20.49
C GLY A 274 -14.72 3.79 19.89
N SER A 275 -15.18 4.62 18.95
CA SER A 275 -14.85 6.02 18.74
C SER A 275 -13.37 6.44 18.57
N LEU A 276 -12.86 6.29 17.34
CA LEU A 276 -12.07 7.34 16.65
C LEU A 276 -11.91 7.06 15.14
N CYS A 277 -12.99 6.66 14.47
CA CYS A 277 -13.20 6.78 13.02
C CYS A 277 -14.65 6.40 12.67
N ALA A 278 -15.61 6.88 13.46
CA ALA A 278 -17.02 6.59 13.26
C ALA A 278 -17.65 7.76 12.50
N LEU A 279 -17.52 7.74 11.17
CA LEU A 279 -18.40 8.38 10.19
C LEU A 279 -17.96 7.97 8.78
N VAL A 280 -17.92 6.66 8.52
CA VAL A 280 -17.84 6.15 7.13
C VAL A 280 -19.23 6.24 6.54
N TYR A 281 -19.59 7.40 6.00
CA TYR A 281 -20.57 7.48 4.93
C TYR A 281 -19.90 7.03 3.63
N HIS A 282 -20.69 6.35 2.80
CA HIS A 282 -20.35 5.72 1.53
C HIS A 282 -19.21 6.34 0.74
N PHE A 283 -18.34 5.48 0.18
CA PHE A 283 -17.49 5.84 -0.95
C PHE A 283 -17.72 4.89 -2.11
N GLN A 284 -18.72 5.26 -2.90
CA GLN A 284 -18.79 4.96 -4.31
C GLN A 284 -18.20 6.17 -5.04
N MET A 285 -17.62 5.97 -6.22
CA MET A 285 -17.81 7.00 -7.24
C MET A 285 -19.30 6.96 -7.61
N ILE A 286 -20.07 7.80 -6.93
CA ILE A 286 -21.32 8.36 -7.41
C ILE A 286 -21.07 9.86 -7.34
N ILE A 287 -21.21 10.52 -8.47
CA ILE A 287 -21.40 11.96 -8.56
C ILE A 287 -22.85 12.10 -9.00
N ASN A 288 -23.61 12.94 -8.31
CA ASN A 288 -24.98 13.29 -8.73
C ASN A 288 -24.92 14.18 -9.97
#